data_AF-A0A8J6B6I2-F1
#
_entry.id   AF-A0A8J6B6I2-F1
#
_cell.length_a   1.000
_cell.length_b   1.000
_cell.length_c   1.000
_cell.angle_alpha   90.00
_cell.angle_beta   90.00
_cell.angle_gamma   90.00
#
_symmetry.space_group_name_H-M   'P 1'
#
loop_
_entity.id
_entity.type
_entity.pdbx_description
1 polymer ?
#
loop_
_entity_poly.entity_id
_entity_poly.type
_entity_poly.pdbx_seq_one_letter_code
_entity_poly.pdbx_strand_id
1 'polypeptide(L)'
;LTRILKEAVHAATDMETNSVSVERVKEYCDLEPEAPWKSEHDSTEWLHAGRVEFQNYGLRYRKDLELVLKKVTASIQPGEKVGVLLS
;
A
#
# COMPACT_ATOMS: atom_id res chain seq x y z
N LEU A 1 23.02 -3.29 -48.65
CA LEU A 1 22.80 -4.38 -47.66
C LEU A 1 23.29 -3.97 -46.27
N THR A 2 24.58 -3.66 -46.08
CA THR A 2 25.13 -3.25 -44.76
C THR A 2 24.55 -1.96 -44.17
N ARG A 3 24.16 -0.97 -44.98
CA ARG A 3 23.51 0.27 -44.53
C ARG A 3 22.14 0.02 -43.88
N ILE A 4 21.29 -0.76 -44.56
CA ILE A 4 19.94 -1.09 -44.09
C ILE A 4 20.01 -1.89 -42.78
N LEU A 5 20.99 -2.81 -42.67
CA LEU A 5 21.20 -3.57 -41.44
C LEU A 5 21.56 -2.66 -40.25
N LYS A 6 22.42 -1.65 -40.45
CA LYS A 6 22.76 -0.69 -39.39
C LYS A 6 21.55 0.13 -38.95
N GLU A 7 20.76 0.62 -39.90
CA GLU A 7 19.53 1.38 -39.61
C GLU A 7 18.50 0.53 -38.85
N ALA A 8 18.34 -0.75 -39.22
CA ALA A 8 17.46 -1.67 -38.52
C ALA A 8 17.92 -1.96 -37.08
N VAL A 9 19.23 -2.13 -36.86
CA VAL A 9 19.79 -2.35 -35.52
C VAL A 9 19.60 -1.12 -34.63
N HIS A 10 19.81 0.09 -35.16
CA HIS A 10 19.54 1.32 -34.41
C HIS A 10 18.05 1.45 -34.06
N ALA A 11 17.16 1.27 -35.04
CA ALA A 11 15.72 1.34 -34.81
C ALA A 11 15.22 0.31 -33.79
N ALA A 12 15.76 -0.92 -33.82
CA ALA A 12 15.45 -1.95 -32.83
C ALA A 12 15.93 -1.57 -31.43
N THR A 13 17.16 -1.04 -31.31
CA THR A 13 17.73 -0.59 -30.03
C THR A 13 16.93 0.56 -29.43
N ASP A 14 16.49 1.51 -30.26
CA ASP A 14 15.67 2.64 -29.83
C ASP A 14 14.29 2.17 -29.35
N MET A 15 13.71 1.18 -30.03
CA MET A 15 12.43 0.57 -29.63
C MET A 15 12.53 -0.16 -28.29
N GLU A 16 13.58 -0.98 -28.09
CA GLU A 16 13.82 -1.68 -26.83
C GLU A 16 14.03 -0.70 -25.67
N THR A 17 14.82 0.35 -25.90
CA THR A 17 15.06 1.39 -24.89
C THR A 17 13.77 2.10 -24.50
N ASN A 18 12.89 2.38 -25.46
CA ASN A 18 11.60 3.01 -25.19
C ASN A 18 10.59 2.07 -24.48
N SER A 19 10.74 0.75 -24.63
CA SER A 19 9.87 -0.25 -24.00
C SER A 19 10.00 -0.30 -22.48
N VAL A 20 11.16 0.05 -21.91
CA VAL A 20 11.41 0.00 -20.45
C VAL A 20 10.42 0.88 -19.66
N SER A 21 10.01 2.01 -20.23
CA SER A 21 9.01 2.89 -19.61
C SER A 21 7.62 2.24 -19.56
N VAL A 22 7.27 1.46 -20.59
CA VAL A 22 6.00 0.71 -20.66
C VAL A 22 5.99 -0.42 -19.64
N GLU A 23 7.12 -1.11 -19.48
CA GLU A 23 7.26 -2.18 -18.48
C GLU A 23 7.05 -1.66 -17.06
N ARG A 24 7.62 -0.49 -16.72
CA ARG A 24 7.39 0.15 -15.41
C ARG A 24 5.94 0.54 -15.18
N VAL A 25 5.29 1.15 -16.18
CA VAL A 25 3.86 1.48 -16.08
C VAL A 25 3.03 0.23 -15.85
N LYS A 26 3.32 -0.84 -16.58
CA LYS A 26 2.65 -2.13 -16.40
C LYS A 26 2.90 -2.70 -15.00
N GLU A 27 4.14 -2.65 -14.50
CA GLU A 27 4.47 -3.09 -13.15
C GLU A 27 3.62 -2.37 -12.10
N TYR A 28 3.41 -1.05 -12.21
CA TYR A 28 2.52 -0.30 -11.32
C TYR A 28 1.05 -0.69 -11.45
N CYS A 29 0.59 -1.01 -12.67
CA CYS A 29 -0.78 -1.46 -12.90
C CYS A 29 -1.06 -2.85 -12.31
N ASP A 30 -0.03 -3.70 -12.22
CA ASP A 30 -0.13 -5.08 -11.74
C ASP A 30 0.10 -5.19 -10.20
N LEU A 31 0.37 -4.07 -9.51
CA LEU A 31 0.49 -4.04 -8.05
C LEU A 31 -0.84 -4.40 -7.37
N GLU A 32 -0.75 -5.06 -6.22
CA GLU A 32 -1.91 -5.33 -5.36
C GLU A 32 -2.53 -3.99 -4.91
N PRO A 33 -3.78 -3.68 -5.33
CA PRO A 33 -4.40 -2.41 -4.98
C PRO A 33 -4.74 -2.38 -3.48
N GLU A 34 -4.66 -1.19 -2.90
CA GLU A 34 -5.14 -0.95 -1.54
C GLU A 34 -6.66 -1.16 -1.44
N ALA A 35 -7.17 -1.23 -0.22
CA ALA A 35 -8.61 -1.33 0.01
C ALA A 35 -9.36 -0.18 -0.71
N PRO A 36 -10.57 -0.45 -1.25
CA PRO A 36 -11.35 0.56 -1.93
C PRO A 36 -11.59 1.80 -1.06
N TRP A 37 -11.55 2.99 -1.67
CA TRP A 37 -11.78 4.25 -0.97
C TRP A 37 -13.18 4.33 -0.29
N LYS A 38 -14.18 3.68 -0.89
CA LYS A 38 -15.54 3.60 -0.34
C LYS A 38 -15.79 2.22 0.22
N SER A 39 -16.27 2.16 1.45
CA SER A 39 -16.75 0.93 2.06
C SER A 39 -18.14 0.61 1.51
N GLU A 40 -18.44 -0.68 1.33
CA GLU A 40 -19.83 -1.12 1.07
C GLU A 40 -20.72 -0.90 2.31
N HIS A 41 -20.10 -0.71 3.48
CA HIS A 41 -20.75 -0.43 4.76
C HIS A 41 -20.49 1.00 5.23
N ASP A 42 -20.88 2.00 4.43
CA ASP A 42 -21.04 3.36 4.93
C ASP A 42 -22.28 3.40 5.83
N SER A 43 -22.08 3.12 7.13
CA SER A 43 -23.11 3.33 8.15
C SER A 43 -23.46 4.82 8.22
N THR A 44 -24.71 5.16 7.92
CA THR A 44 -25.25 6.51 8.12
C THR A 44 -25.22 6.92 9.60
N GLU A 45 -25.17 5.95 10.52
CA GLU A 45 -25.07 6.11 11.97
C GLU A 45 -23.61 5.93 12.43
N TRP A 46 -22.70 6.68 11.82
CA TRP A 46 -21.30 6.72 12.27
C TRP A 46 -21.22 7.08 13.76
N LEU A 47 -20.24 6.50 14.46
CA LEU A 47 -20.12 6.44 15.93
C LEU A 47 -20.63 7.68 16.68
N HIS A 48 -21.71 7.51 17.45
CA HIS A 48 -22.28 8.56 18.31
C HIS A 48 -21.45 8.79 19.59
N ALA A 49 -20.63 7.80 19.98
CA ALA A 49 -19.74 7.85 21.12
C ALA A 49 -18.36 7.36 20.70
N GLY A 50 -17.32 8.16 20.91
CA GLY A 50 -15.93 7.88 20.52
C GLY A 50 -15.23 6.82 21.36
N ARG A 51 -15.89 5.68 21.59
CA ARG A 51 -15.26 4.50 22.24
C ARG A 51 -14.30 3.85 21.24
N VAL A 52 -13.07 3.62 21.66
CA VAL A 52 -12.06 2.91 20.87
C VAL A 52 -11.63 1.66 21.62
N GLU A 53 -11.61 0.52 20.94
CA GLU A 53 -11.24 -0.76 21.54
C GLU A 53 -10.24 -1.50 20.66
N PHE A 54 -9.12 -1.90 21.26
CA PHE A 54 -8.14 -2.79 20.68
C PHE A 54 -8.29 -4.15 21.36
N GLN A 55 -8.52 -5.20 20.58
CA GLN A 55 -8.61 -6.57 21.08
C GLN A 55 -7.51 -7.42 20.45
N ASN A 56 -6.50 -7.79 21.24
CA ASN A 56 -5.37 -8.60 20.79
C ASN A 56 -4.73 -8.08 19.47
N TYR A 57 -4.62 -6.76 19.34
CA TYR A 57 -4.16 -6.10 18.13
C TYR A 57 -2.66 -6.35 17.89
N GLY A 58 -2.31 -6.55 16.61
CA GLY A 58 -0.92 -6.76 16.19
C GLY A 58 -0.61 -6.00 14.91
N LEU A 59 0.62 -5.48 14.82
CA LEU A 59 1.09 -4.70 13.68
C LEU A 59 2.49 -5.13 13.26
N ARG A 60 2.71 -5.30 11.95
CA ARG A 60 4.02 -5.47 11.31
C ARG A 60 4.08 -4.65 10.02
N TYR A 61 5.26 -4.14 9.70
CA TYR A 61 5.47 -3.34 8.49
C TYR A 61 5.57 -4.20 7.22
N ARG A 62 6.15 -5.40 7.32
CA ARG A 62 6.26 -6.34 6.20
C ARG A 62 5.87 -7.74 6.67
N LYS A 63 5.39 -8.56 5.73
CA LYS A 63 4.85 -9.91 6.01
C LYS A 63 5.91 -10.84 6.62
N ASP A 64 7.17 -10.67 6.23
CA ASP A 64 8.36 -11.43 6.64
C ASP A 64 8.99 -10.95 7.96
N LEU A 65 8.55 -9.81 8.50
CA LEU A 65 9.08 -9.26 9.75
C LEU A 65 8.27 -9.70 10.97
N GLU A 66 8.94 -9.65 12.13
CA GLU A 66 8.26 -9.78 13.40
C GLU A 66 7.25 -8.65 13.64
N LEU A 67 6.25 -8.96 14.48
CA LEU A 67 5.29 -7.98 14.97
C LEU A 67 6.00 -6.92 15.83
N VAL A 68 5.78 -5.65 15.51
CA VAL A 68 6.24 -4.51 16.31
C VAL A 68 5.28 -4.26 17.46
N LEU A 69 3.97 -4.36 17.20
CA LEU A 69 2.95 -4.40 18.24
C LEU A 69 2.49 -5.84 18.44
N LYS A 70 2.62 -6.35 19.66
CA LYS A 70 2.30 -7.74 20.02
C LYS A 70 1.16 -7.75 21.04
N LYS A 71 -0.01 -8.28 20.64
CA LYS A 71 -1.18 -8.54 21.50
C LYS A 71 -1.67 -7.31 22.30
N VAL A 72 -1.73 -6.15 21.66
CA VAL A 72 -2.20 -4.92 22.31
C VAL A 72 -3.70 -5.02 22.59
N THR A 73 -4.07 -4.92 23.86
CA THR A 73 -5.47 -4.89 24.31
C THR A 73 -5.68 -3.64 25.15
N ALA A 74 -6.59 -2.77 24.73
CA ALA A 74 -6.87 -1.50 25.38
C ALA A 74 -8.30 -1.04 25.08
N SER A 75 -8.94 -0.36 26.02
CA SER A 75 -10.26 0.23 25.84
C SER A 75 -10.23 1.68 26.28
N ILE A 76 -10.61 2.59 25.39
CA ILE A 76 -10.65 4.03 25.60
C ILE A 76 -12.11 4.45 25.62
N GLN A 77 -12.52 5.09 26.71
CA GLN A 77 -13.90 5.53 26.89
C GLN A 77 -14.18 6.85 26.15
N PRO A 78 -15.45 7.13 25.77
CA PRO A 78 -15.80 8.42 25.19
C PRO A 78 -15.39 9.59 26.10
N GLY A 79 -14.65 10.55 25.55
CA GLY A 79 -14.18 11.75 26.26
C GLY A 79 -12.88 11.56 27.06
N GLU A 80 -12.28 10.37 27.04
CA GLU A 80 -11.02 10.08 27.72
C GLU A 80 -9.82 10.67 26.96
N LYS A 81 -8.88 11.28 27.68
CA LYS A 81 -7.61 11.79 27.12
C LYS A 81 -6.50 10.80 27.44
N VAL A 82 -5.96 10.16 26.42
CA VAL A 82 -4.88 9.17 26.54
C VAL A 82 -3.59 9.74 25.96
N GLY A 83 -2.48 9.60 26.68
CA GLY A 83 -1.15 9.94 26.21
C GLY A 83 -0.39 8.67 25.81
N VAL A 84 0.25 8.68 24.64
CA VAL A 84 1.19 7.62 24.25
C VAL A 84 2.58 8.05 24.69
N LEU A 85 3.18 7.26 25.60
CA LEU A 85 4.55 7.46 26.04
C LEU A 85 5.47 6.52 25.25
N LEU A 86 6.51 7.08 24.67
CA LEU A 86 7.60 6.33 24.06
C LEU A 86 8.69 6.17 25.13
N SER A 87 9.03 4.93 25.47
CA SER A 87 10.15 4.61 26.35
C SER A 87 11.41 4.32 25.54
#